data_AF-A0A8T3DCT8-F1
#
_entry.id   AF-A0A8T3DCT8-F1
#
_cell.length_a   1.000
_cell.length_b   1.000
_cell.length_c   1.000
_cell.angle_alpha   90.00
_cell.angle_beta   90.00
_cell.angle_gamma   90.00
#
_symmetry.space_group_name_H-M   'P 1'
#
loop_
_entity.id
_entity.type
_entity.pdbx_description
1 polymer ?
#
loop_
_entity_poly.entity_id
_entity_poly.type
_entity_poly.pdbx_seq_one_letter_code
_entity_poly.pdbx_strand_id
1 'polypeptide(L)'
;MAGNGNESLKEETGVVLGFLEEAETWELQSSQFPSKVGGKPAWLSQTDLPCSLGCEKCHHPMAFLLQVYAPIVGQDRSFHRTLFVFCCKTPECYSPNDNRCFKVYRSQLPRKNDFYSYDPPSEEEPGVNDSDPDVLQSGLKLCRVCGCPGSKSCSRCHAANYCSKDHQIIDWKSGHKNECGTNATPCSADFQKHEYLFPEFELLTEPEKVQGKETPSESDDTQKTLESITEDGFAFEDRELEEMAMHETEDSRVFQKFKQKTELEPHQVLRYCRTGSALWVSAQHIPKDKDIPACPCGAKRIFEFQVMPQLLNHLKVDGPHASIDWGTLAVYTCEDSCGQGYRYSSEFIWKQDFTGELP
;
A
#
# COMPACT_ATOMS: atom_id res chain seq x y z
N MET A 1 39.98 -0.20 33.04
CA MET A 1 38.71 -0.88 32.75
C MET A 1 38.14 -0.19 31.52
N ALA A 2 38.46 -0.70 30.33
CA ALA A 2 37.89 -0.24 29.08
C ALA A 2 36.67 -1.11 28.78
N GLY A 3 35.49 -0.51 28.70
CA GLY A 3 34.29 -1.19 28.23
C GLY A 3 34.31 -1.21 26.70
N ASN A 4 34.43 -2.41 26.13
CA ASN A 4 34.16 -2.69 24.73
C ASN A 4 32.65 -2.56 24.48
N GLY A 5 32.22 -1.46 23.86
CA GLY A 5 30.94 -1.38 23.16
C GLY A 5 31.16 -1.72 21.70
N ASN A 6 30.97 -2.98 21.32
CA ASN A 6 30.91 -3.39 19.92
C ASN A 6 29.46 -3.15 19.43
N GLU A 7 29.10 -1.89 19.15
CA GLU A 7 27.91 -1.59 18.37
C GLU A 7 28.22 -1.95 16.91
N SER A 8 27.76 -3.13 16.51
CA SER A 8 27.67 -3.53 15.10
C SER A 8 26.86 -2.48 14.34
N LEU A 9 27.55 -1.69 13.52
CA LEU A 9 26.95 -0.73 12.58
C LEU A 9 26.14 -1.54 11.56
N LYS A 10 24.84 -1.67 11.79
CA LYS A 10 23.90 -2.22 10.80
C LYS A 10 23.81 -1.22 9.64
N GLU A 11 24.27 -1.62 8.45
CA GLU A 11 24.05 -0.83 7.23
C GLU A 11 22.55 -0.82 6.92
N GLU A 12 21.93 0.37 6.87
CA GLU A 12 20.53 0.52 6.48
C GLU A 12 20.40 0.40 4.95
N THR A 13 19.45 -0.40 4.45
CA THR A 13 19.24 -0.55 2.99
C THR A 13 18.60 0.67 2.33
N GLY A 14 18.15 1.65 3.12
CA GLY A 14 17.28 2.74 2.67
C GLY A 14 15.86 2.30 2.33
N VAL A 15 15.50 1.04 2.59
CA VAL A 15 14.13 0.52 2.47
C VAL A 15 13.45 0.56 3.82
N VAL A 16 12.19 0.98 3.82
CA VAL A 16 11.33 0.97 4.99
C VAL A 16 10.19 -0.04 4.77
N LEU A 17 10.00 -0.97 5.68
CA LEU A 17 8.96 -1.98 5.65
C LEU A 17 7.71 -1.47 6.37
N GLY A 18 6.52 -1.86 5.90
CA GLY A 18 5.25 -1.53 6.55
C GLY A 18 4.57 -2.75 7.13
N PHE A 19 3.98 -2.59 8.32
CA PHE A 19 3.28 -3.62 9.09
C PHE A 19 1.92 -3.10 9.55
N LEU A 20 0.97 -4.01 9.79
CA LEU A 20 -0.38 -3.65 10.20
C LEU A 20 -0.55 -3.80 11.70
N GLU A 21 -1.11 -2.77 12.32
CA GLU A 21 -1.56 -2.80 13.72
C GLU A 21 -3.01 -2.33 13.85
N GLU A 22 -3.67 -2.79 14.91
CA GLU A 22 -4.96 -2.26 15.31
C GLU A 22 -4.74 -0.86 15.89
N ALA A 23 -5.60 0.09 15.50
CA ALA A 23 -5.55 1.46 15.96
C ALA A 23 -6.96 1.98 16.22
N GLU A 24 -7.06 2.97 17.08
CA GLU A 24 -8.33 3.60 17.39
C GLU A 24 -8.81 4.45 16.20
N THR A 25 -10.13 4.54 16.03
CA THR A 25 -10.71 5.21 14.84
C THR A 25 -10.30 6.69 14.74
N TRP A 26 -10.05 7.35 15.88
CA TRP A 26 -9.65 8.76 15.91
C TRP A 26 -8.20 8.97 15.44
N GLU A 27 -7.31 7.98 15.62
CA GLU A 27 -5.92 7.99 15.14
C GLU A 27 -5.85 7.90 13.61
N LEU A 28 -6.88 7.29 13.00
CA LEU A 28 -6.96 7.07 11.56
C LEU A 28 -7.72 8.16 10.80
N GLN A 29 -7.95 9.32 11.42
CA GLN A 29 -8.60 10.47 10.82
C GLN A 29 -7.64 11.38 10.04
N SER A 30 -8.18 12.17 9.11
CA SER A 30 -7.37 13.07 8.27
C SER A 30 -6.50 14.06 9.03
N SER A 31 -6.88 14.46 10.25
CA SER A 31 -6.11 15.37 11.11
C SER A 31 -4.82 14.75 11.68
N GLN A 32 -4.75 13.42 11.73
CA GLN A 32 -3.61 12.68 12.24
C GLN A 32 -2.62 12.27 11.13
N PHE A 33 -2.94 12.58 9.86
CA PHE A 33 -2.11 12.24 8.70
C PHE A 33 -1.69 10.77 8.61
N PRO A 34 -2.62 9.80 8.76
CA PRO A 34 -2.26 8.41 8.94
C PRO A 34 -1.70 7.78 7.65
N SER A 35 -0.78 6.84 7.84
CA SER A 35 -0.58 5.72 6.93
C SER A 35 -1.49 4.59 7.40
N LYS A 36 -2.35 4.07 6.52
CA LYS A 36 -3.38 3.10 6.91
C LYS A 36 -3.85 2.22 5.76
N VAL A 37 -4.44 1.08 6.10
CA VAL A 37 -5.14 0.18 5.19
C VAL A 37 -6.63 0.20 5.49
N GLY A 38 -7.45 0.13 4.44
CA GLY A 38 -8.89 -0.07 4.55
C GLY A 38 -9.68 1.06 5.22
N GLY A 39 -10.93 0.77 5.55
CA GLY A 39 -11.90 1.77 5.98
C GLY A 39 -12.17 2.84 4.93
N LYS A 40 -12.46 4.07 5.37
CA LYS A 40 -12.63 5.24 4.48
C LYS A 40 -11.29 5.97 4.30
N PRO A 41 -11.04 6.61 3.14
CA PRO A 41 -9.87 7.45 2.95
C PRO A 41 -9.84 8.60 3.96
N ALA A 42 -8.69 8.80 4.61
CA ALA A 42 -8.40 10.00 5.38
C ALA A 42 -7.88 11.07 4.40
N TRP A 43 -8.80 11.77 3.74
CA TRP A 43 -8.51 12.76 2.71
C TRP A 43 -7.67 13.91 3.24
N LEU A 44 -6.50 14.12 2.62
CA LEU A 44 -5.57 15.20 2.96
C LEU A 44 -6.10 16.59 2.55
N SER A 45 -6.38 16.81 1.27
CA SER A 45 -7.05 18.05 0.86
C SER A 45 -8.55 17.88 1.04
N GLN A 46 -9.21 18.82 1.70
CA GLN A 46 -10.67 18.72 1.90
C GLN A 46 -11.47 19.28 0.73
N THR A 47 -10.80 19.69 -0.35
CA THR A 47 -11.40 20.15 -1.61
C THR A 47 -10.83 19.38 -2.80
N ASP A 48 -11.58 19.41 -3.91
CA ASP A 48 -11.21 18.81 -5.20
C ASP A 48 -10.87 17.32 -5.11
N LEU A 49 -11.56 16.61 -4.20
CA LEU A 49 -11.43 15.16 -4.05
C LEU A 49 -11.72 14.46 -5.39
N PRO A 50 -11.06 13.32 -5.68
CA PRO A 50 -11.31 12.55 -6.89
C PRO A 50 -12.79 12.17 -7.01
N CYS A 51 -13.50 12.83 -7.94
CA CYS A 51 -14.85 12.44 -8.33
C CYS A 51 -14.77 11.27 -9.34
N SER A 52 -15.74 10.35 -9.33
CA SER A 52 -15.81 9.21 -10.26
C SER A 52 -14.67 8.18 -10.15
N LEU A 53 -14.42 7.67 -8.95
CA LEU A 53 -13.56 6.51 -8.70
C LEU A 53 -14.22 5.19 -9.18
N GLY A 54 -14.53 5.09 -10.47
CA GLY A 54 -15.02 3.86 -11.11
C GLY A 54 -13.88 3.03 -11.68
N CYS A 55 -13.99 1.70 -11.60
CA CYS A 55 -13.07 0.78 -12.25
C CYS A 55 -13.07 0.97 -13.78
N GLU A 56 -11.92 0.86 -14.44
CA GLU A 56 -11.86 1.01 -15.90
C GLU A 56 -12.44 -0.19 -16.66
N LYS A 57 -12.58 -1.33 -15.99
CA LYS A 57 -13.14 -2.56 -16.58
C LYS A 57 -14.66 -2.66 -16.39
N CYS A 58 -15.12 -2.64 -15.14
CA CYS A 58 -16.55 -2.84 -14.82
C CYS A 58 -17.31 -1.54 -14.52
N HIS A 59 -16.62 -0.40 -14.40
CA HIS A 59 -17.19 0.91 -14.05
C HIS A 59 -17.87 1.01 -12.67
N HIS A 60 -17.93 -0.07 -11.89
CA HIS A 60 -18.36 -0.01 -10.50
C HIS A 60 -17.42 0.87 -9.66
N PRO A 61 -17.95 1.50 -8.59
CA PRO A 61 -17.12 2.23 -7.65
C PRO A 61 -16.00 1.37 -7.07
N MET A 62 -14.82 1.97 -6.94
CA MET A 62 -13.63 1.35 -6.36
C MET A 62 -13.60 1.54 -4.84
N ALA A 63 -13.07 0.54 -4.15
CA ALA A 63 -12.85 0.58 -2.71
C ALA A 63 -11.49 1.22 -2.42
N PHE A 64 -11.40 1.92 -1.29
CA PHE A 64 -10.14 2.41 -0.76
C PHE A 64 -9.32 1.24 -0.24
N LEU A 65 -8.11 1.06 -0.77
CA LEU A 65 -7.21 -0.03 -0.37
C LEU A 65 -6.30 0.43 0.77
N LEU A 66 -5.52 1.49 0.55
CA LEU A 66 -4.58 2.02 1.53
C LEU A 66 -4.17 3.45 1.21
N GLN A 67 -3.59 4.11 2.20
CA GLN A 67 -2.85 5.36 2.01
C GLN A 67 -1.52 5.35 2.75
N VAL A 68 -0.55 6.08 2.20
CA VAL A 68 0.78 6.25 2.80
C VAL A 68 1.09 7.73 2.91
N TYR A 69 1.38 8.19 4.13
CA TYR A 69 1.92 9.52 4.39
C TYR A 69 3.41 9.53 4.07
N ALA A 70 3.79 10.29 3.04
CA ALA A 70 5.10 10.27 2.41
C ALA A 70 5.58 11.70 2.07
N PRO A 71 5.88 12.52 3.08
CA PRO A 71 6.39 13.88 2.91
C PRO A 71 7.77 13.88 2.21
N ILE A 72 8.06 14.94 1.46
CA ILE A 72 9.38 15.11 0.81
C ILE A 72 10.15 16.21 1.53
N VAL A 73 11.24 15.81 2.20
CA VAL A 73 12.13 16.72 2.93
C VAL A 73 12.71 17.76 1.97
N GLY A 74 12.72 19.02 2.40
CA GLY A 74 13.26 20.14 1.60
C GLY A 74 12.31 20.69 0.52
N GLN A 75 11.09 20.15 0.41
CA GLN A 75 10.10 20.62 -0.57
C GLN A 75 8.81 21.09 0.12
N ASP A 76 8.67 22.41 0.27
CA ASP A 76 7.57 23.05 1.03
C ASP A 76 6.18 22.59 0.58
N ARG A 77 5.92 22.56 -0.73
CA ARG A 77 4.61 22.14 -1.31
C ARG A 77 4.18 20.71 -0.98
N SER A 78 5.08 19.89 -0.47
CA SER A 78 4.89 18.49 -0.11
C SER A 78 5.28 18.22 1.34
N PHE A 79 5.16 19.24 2.18
CA PHE A 79 5.30 19.09 3.62
C PHE A 79 4.34 18.04 4.15
N HIS A 80 3.06 18.15 3.77
CA HIS A 80 2.11 17.05 3.89
C HIS A 80 1.94 16.45 2.51
N ARG A 81 2.15 15.13 2.38
CA ARG A 81 1.98 14.45 1.11
C ARG A 81 1.50 13.04 1.39
N THR A 82 0.39 12.68 0.76
CA THR A 82 -0.26 11.39 0.97
C THR A 82 -0.57 10.76 -0.39
N LEU A 83 -0.26 9.47 -0.50
CA LEU A 83 -0.58 8.64 -1.65
C LEU A 83 -1.75 7.74 -1.29
N PHE A 84 -2.75 7.66 -2.16
CA PHE A 84 -3.97 6.89 -1.97
C PHE A 84 -4.06 5.84 -3.06
N VAL A 85 -4.34 4.61 -2.68
CA VAL A 85 -4.54 3.48 -3.61
C VAL A 85 -5.98 3.00 -3.47
N PHE A 86 -6.63 2.81 -4.61
CA PHE A 86 -7.98 2.27 -4.73
C PHE A 86 -7.95 1.03 -5.60
N CYS A 87 -8.82 0.07 -5.33
CA CYS A 87 -8.96 -1.14 -6.14
C CYS A 87 -10.43 -1.52 -6.37
N CYS A 88 -10.69 -2.26 -7.43
CA CYS A 88 -12.01 -2.83 -7.69
C CYS A 88 -12.24 -4.04 -6.78
N LYS A 89 -13.47 -4.23 -6.28
CA LYS A 89 -13.84 -5.46 -5.54
C LYS A 89 -14.48 -6.54 -6.42
N THR A 90 -14.60 -6.31 -7.73
CA THR A 90 -15.13 -7.28 -8.70
C THR A 90 -14.00 -8.23 -9.12
N PRO A 91 -14.02 -9.52 -8.75
CA PRO A 91 -12.92 -10.44 -9.02
C PRO A 91 -12.59 -10.61 -10.51
N GLU A 92 -13.60 -10.56 -11.39
CA GLU A 92 -13.43 -10.69 -12.84
C GLU A 92 -12.59 -9.55 -13.45
N CYS A 93 -12.36 -8.47 -12.70
CA CYS A 93 -11.49 -7.38 -13.13
C CYS A 93 -10.00 -7.68 -12.92
N TYR A 94 -9.63 -8.75 -12.21
CA TYR A 94 -8.24 -9.11 -11.90
C TYR A 94 -7.65 -10.03 -12.97
N SER A 95 -7.57 -9.52 -14.18
CA SER A 95 -6.83 -10.19 -15.26
C SER A 95 -5.32 -10.18 -14.93
N PRO A 96 -4.56 -11.21 -15.35
CA PRO A 96 -3.13 -11.28 -15.10
C PRO A 96 -2.39 -10.05 -15.63
N ASN A 97 -1.51 -9.47 -14.82
CA ASN A 97 -0.60 -8.38 -15.17
C ASN A 97 -1.32 -7.14 -15.72
N ASP A 98 -2.53 -6.87 -15.21
CA ASP A 98 -3.37 -5.76 -15.63
C ASP A 98 -3.74 -4.87 -14.44
N ASN A 99 -3.36 -3.60 -14.53
CA ASN A 99 -3.50 -2.60 -13.48
C ASN A 99 -4.79 -1.78 -13.57
N ARG A 100 -5.65 -1.96 -14.59
CA ARG A 100 -6.86 -1.14 -14.82
C ARG A 100 -7.94 -1.27 -13.74
N CYS A 101 -7.81 -2.27 -12.86
CA CYS A 101 -8.64 -2.40 -11.66
C CYS A 101 -8.12 -1.61 -10.46
N PHE A 102 -7.02 -0.86 -10.60
CA PHE A 102 -6.41 -0.01 -9.58
C PHE A 102 -6.35 1.45 -10.01
N LYS A 103 -6.36 2.35 -9.02
CA LYS A 103 -6.13 3.78 -9.23
C LYS A 103 -5.27 4.33 -8.10
N VAL A 104 -4.37 5.25 -8.44
CA VAL A 104 -3.52 5.93 -7.46
C VAL A 104 -3.65 7.44 -7.60
N TYR A 105 -3.75 8.10 -6.45
CA TYR A 105 -3.77 9.56 -6.36
C TYR A 105 -2.74 10.04 -5.35
N ARG A 106 -2.12 11.17 -5.66
CA ARG A 106 -1.29 11.94 -4.75
C ARG A 106 -1.99 13.22 -4.37
N SER A 107 -2.08 13.50 -3.08
CA SER A 107 -2.40 14.82 -2.56
C SER A 107 -1.21 15.39 -1.82
N GLN A 108 -1.04 16.71 -1.88
CA GLN A 108 -0.01 17.38 -1.12
C GLN A 108 -0.42 18.79 -0.72
N LEU A 109 0.06 19.22 0.45
CA LEU A 109 -0.19 20.52 1.01
C LEU A 109 1.11 21.09 1.59
N PRO A 110 1.31 22.42 1.49
CA PRO A 110 2.35 23.08 2.26
C PRO A 110 2.06 23.03 3.75
N ARG A 111 3.08 23.31 4.58
CA ARG A 111 2.94 23.32 6.04
C ARG A 111 1.80 24.24 6.48
N LYS A 112 1.81 25.47 5.98
CA LYS A 112 0.71 26.42 6.19
C LYS A 112 -0.34 26.20 5.12
N ASN A 113 -1.50 25.68 5.50
CA ASN A 113 -2.62 25.40 4.60
C ASN A 113 -3.96 25.71 5.29
N ASP A 114 -5.06 25.58 4.54
CA ASP A 114 -6.40 25.98 4.98
C ASP A 114 -7.14 24.93 5.80
N PHE A 115 -6.58 23.71 5.94
CA PHE A 115 -7.28 22.55 6.47
C PHE A 115 -6.75 22.07 7.82
N TYR A 116 -5.47 22.31 8.10
CA TYR A 116 -4.80 21.79 9.30
C TYR A 116 -4.06 22.87 10.05
N SER A 117 -3.92 22.65 11.36
CA SER A 117 -3.11 23.50 12.22
C SER A 117 -1.65 23.53 11.77
N TYR A 118 -0.98 24.64 12.06
CA TYR A 118 0.47 24.73 11.93
C TYR A 118 1.19 23.89 12.99
N ASP A 119 0.55 23.64 14.12
CA ASP A 119 1.09 22.83 15.21
C ASP A 119 0.69 21.36 15.05
N PRO A 120 1.48 20.40 15.58
CA PRO A 120 1.12 18.99 15.51
C PRO A 120 -0.24 18.71 16.17
N PRO A 121 -0.97 17.70 15.70
CA PRO A 121 -2.21 17.27 16.35
C PRO A 121 -1.92 16.72 17.76
N SER A 122 -2.95 16.68 18.59
CA SER A 122 -2.89 16.06 19.92
C SER A 122 -2.75 14.54 19.79
N GLU A 123 -1.96 13.95 20.69
CA GLU A 123 -1.88 12.49 20.91
C GLU A 123 -2.97 11.99 21.88
N GLU A 124 -3.76 12.89 22.46
CA GLU A 124 -4.91 12.55 23.30
C GLU A 124 -6.19 12.43 22.47
N GLU A 125 -7.01 11.43 22.78
CA GLU A 125 -8.32 11.23 22.15
C GLU A 125 -9.16 12.53 22.25
N PRO A 126 -9.66 13.05 21.12
CA PRO A 126 -10.48 14.25 21.15
C PRO A 126 -11.77 13.97 21.93
N GLY A 127 -12.20 14.93 22.75
CA GLY A 127 -13.53 14.88 23.37
C GLY A 127 -14.62 14.73 22.31
N VAL A 128 -15.76 14.12 22.69
CA VAL A 128 -16.89 13.82 21.78
C VAL A 128 -17.24 15.06 20.94
N ASN A 129 -16.94 15.00 19.65
CA ASN A 129 -17.31 16.02 18.68
C ASN A 129 -18.69 15.67 18.11
N ASP A 130 -19.62 16.62 18.12
CA ASP A 130 -20.97 16.49 17.54
C ASP A 130 -20.98 16.64 16.01
N SER A 131 -19.79 16.58 15.39
CA SER A 131 -19.55 16.78 13.96
C SER A 131 -19.92 15.51 13.19
N ASP A 132 -20.67 15.67 12.10
CA ASP A 132 -21.03 14.57 11.20
C ASP A 132 -19.76 13.98 10.54
N PRO A 133 -19.41 12.69 10.77
CA PRO A 133 -18.22 12.08 10.20
C PRO A 133 -18.25 11.97 8.67
N ASP A 134 -19.42 12.09 8.06
CA ASP A 134 -19.60 12.11 6.61
C ASP A 134 -19.57 13.54 6.03
N VAL A 135 -19.14 14.55 6.79
CA VAL A 135 -18.98 15.93 6.32
C VAL A 135 -17.58 16.45 6.66
N LEU A 136 -16.82 16.83 5.63
CA LEU A 136 -15.52 17.48 5.81
C LEU A 136 -15.67 18.90 6.36
N GLN A 137 -14.60 19.46 6.93
CA GLN A 137 -14.61 20.86 7.42
C GLN A 137 -14.84 21.87 6.29
N SER A 138 -14.52 21.50 5.04
CA SER A 138 -14.88 22.27 3.84
C SER A 138 -16.40 22.33 3.56
N GLY A 139 -17.22 21.57 4.30
CA GLY A 139 -18.65 21.39 4.07
C GLY A 139 -18.96 20.35 2.99
N LEU A 140 -17.95 19.70 2.41
CA LEU A 140 -18.15 18.65 1.42
C LEU A 140 -18.77 17.40 2.07
N LYS A 141 -19.93 16.99 1.55
CA LYS A 141 -20.61 15.76 1.98
C LYS A 141 -19.97 14.54 1.33
N LEU A 142 -19.68 13.53 2.13
CA LEU A 142 -19.06 12.28 1.73
C LEU A 142 -20.13 11.20 1.53
N CYS A 143 -19.75 10.20 0.74
CA CYS A 143 -20.50 8.99 0.55
C CYS A 143 -20.47 8.19 1.85
N ARG A 144 -21.64 7.92 2.42
CA ARG A 144 -21.79 7.16 3.67
C ARG A 144 -21.11 5.79 3.61
N VAL A 145 -21.03 5.18 2.42
CA VAL A 145 -20.40 3.86 2.22
C VAL A 145 -18.89 3.93 2.08
N CYS A 146 -18.36 4.75 1.17
CA CYS A 146 -16.94 4.68 0.77
C CYS A 146 -16.10 5.92 1.14
N GLY A 147 -16.71 6.97 1.68
CA GLY A 147 -16.01 8.22 2.00
C GLY A 147 -15.62 9.08 0.80
N CYS A 148 -15.96 8.72 -0.44
CA CYS A 148 -15.75 9.56 -1.63
C CYS A 148 -16.80 10.67 -1.73
N PRO A 149 -16.65 11.71 -2.58
CA PRO A 149 -17.65 12.79 -2.67
C PRO A 149 -19.09 12.32 -2.93
N GLY A 150 -19.99 12.65 -2.00
CA GLY A 150 -21.40 12.24 -1.98
C GLY A 150 -22.29 13.19 -2.78
N SER A 151 -22.24 13.11 -4.11
CA SER A 151 -23.02 14.02 -4.99
C SER A 151 -24.53 13.80 -4.98
N LYS A 152 -25.02 12.68 -4.45
CA LYS A 152 -26.45 12.31 -4.44
C LYS A 152 -26.95 12.12 -3.02
N SER A 153 -28.03 12.78 -2.64
CA SER A 153 -28.70 12.56 -1.35
C SER A 153 -29.80 11.49 -1.46
N CYS A 154 -30.04 10.73 -0.39
CA CYS A 154 -31.21 9.86 -0.28
C CYS A 154 -32.49 10.68 -0.49
N SER A 155 -33.32 10.28 -1.44
CA SER A 155 -34.55 11.02 -1.79
C SER A 155 -35.64 10.96 -0.72
N ARG A 156 -35.50 10.09 0.29
CA ARG A 156 -36.49 9.93 1.37
C ARG A 156 -36.11 10.73 2.62
N CYS A 157 -34.87 10.61 3.11
CA CYS A 157 -34.45 11.29 4.33
C CYS A 157 -33.59 12.54 4.10
N HIS A 158 -32.98 12.70 2.92
CA HIS A 158 -32.02 13.75 2.58
C HIS A 158 -30.77 13.86 3.48
N ALA A 159 -30.64 13.00 4.50
CA ALA A 159 -29.51 12.98 5.43
C ALA A 159 -28.31 12.20 4.88
N ALA A 160 -28.53 11.02 4.30
CA ALA A 160 -27.45 10.20 3.74
C ALA A 160 -27.06 10.65 2.33
N ASN A 161 -25.75 10.67 2.05
CA ASN A 161 -25.19 11.05 0.74
C ASN A 161 -24.40 9.88 0.14
N TYR A 162 -24.37 9.79 -1.18
CA TYR A 162 -23.78 8.70 -1.94
C TYR A 162 -23.05 9.21 -3.18
N CYS A 163 -21.93 8.59 -3.52
CA CYS A 163 -21.21 8.92 -4.75
C CYS A 163 -21.86 8.27 -5.98
N SER A 164 -22.62 7.18 -5.81
CA SER A 164 -23.28 6.44 -6.89
C SER A 164 -24.61 5.82 -6.45
N LYS A 165 -25.39 5.37 -7.43
CA LYS A 165 -26.61 4.59 -7.16
C LYS A 165 -26.26 3.22 -6.56
N ASP A 166 -25.13 2.65 -6.95
CA ASP A 166 -24.67 1.34 -6.46
C ASP A 166 -24.42 1.38 -4.96
N HIS A 167 -23.73 2.42 -4.47
CA HIS A 167 -23.50 2.60 -3.03
C HIS A 167 -24.79 2.87 -2.26
N GLN A 168 -25.74 3.60 -2.83
CA GLN A 168 -27.07 3.73 -2.22
C GLN A 168 -27.77 2.36 -2.09
N ILE A 169 -27.68 1.50 -3.10
CA ILE A 169 -28.29 0.14 -3.05
C ILE A 169 -27.59 -0.74 -2.02
N ILE A 170 -26.26 -0.68 -1.94
CA ILE A 170 -25.47 -1.41 -0.94
C ILE A 170 -25.89 -1.00 0.47
N ASP A 171 -25.85 0.31 0.76
CA ASP A 171 -26.24 0.85 2.08
C ASP A 171 -27.70 0.52 2.43
N TRP A 172 -28.61 0.63 1.46
CA TRP A 172 -30.01 0.27 1.64
C TRP A 172 -30.20 -1.19 2.07
N LYS A 173 -29.42 -2.11 1.49
CA LYS A 173 -29.45 -3.53 1.85
C LYS A 173 -28.81 -3.79 3.22
N SER A 174 -27.72 -3.09 3.54
CA SER A 174 -26.96 -3.26 4.79
C SER A 174 -27.67 -2.74 6.04
N GLY A 175 -28.60 -1.79 5.92
CA GLY A 175 -29.34 -1.34 7.10
C GLY A 175 -30.09 -0.03 6.93
N HIS A 176 -29.66 0.84 6.00
CA HIS A 176 -30.23 2.18 5.87
C HIS A 176 -31.75 2.17 5.69
N LYS A 177 -32.33 1.16 5.03
CA LYS A 177 -33.80 1.03 4.88
C LYS A 177 -34.57 1.06 6.22
N ASN A 178 -33.95 0.60 7.31
CA ASN A 178 -34.54 0.52 8.64
C ASN A 178 -34.40 1.85 9.42
N GLU A 179 -33.31 2.59 9.16
CA GLU A 179 -33.01 3.88 9.79
C GLU A 179 -33.55 5.07 8.99
N CYS A 180 -33.89 4.88 7.72
CA CYS A 180 -34.22 5.96 6.81
C CYS A 180 -35.46 6.74 7.28
N GLY A 181 -35.24 7.99 7.69
CA GLY A 181 -36.30 8.90 8.14
C GLY A 181 -36.58 8.84 9.65
N THR A 182 -35.80 8.08 10.43
CA THR A 182 -35.77 8.25 11.88
C THR A 182 -34.84 9.42 12.23
N ASN A 183 -35.21 10.26 13.20
CA ASN A 183 -34.32 11.30 13.75
C ASN A 183 -33.23 10.69 14.65
N ALA A 184 -32.93 9.40 14.50
CA ALA A 184 -31.89 8.74 15.27
C ALA A 184 -30.55 9.21 14.73
N THR A 185 -29.74 9.82 15.59
CA THR A 185 -28.32 10.07 15.31
C THR A 185 -27.69 8.73 14.91
N PRO A 186 -27.03 8.64 13.75
CA PRO A 186 -26.34 7.42 13.37
C PRO A 186 -25.32 7.09 14.48
N CYS A 187 -25.44 5.93 15.10
CA CYS A 187 -24.49 5.52 16.13
C CYS A 187 -23.15 5.22 15.44
N SER A 188 -22.10 5.98 15.80
CA SER A 188 -20.76 5.95 15.20
C SER A 188 -20.11 4.57 15.17
N ALA A 189 -20.58 3.64 16.02
CA ALA A 189 -20.00 2.31 16.22
C ALA A 189 -20.42 1.25 15.17
N ASP A 190 -21.52 1.43 14.41
CA ASP A 190 -22.00 0.40 13.47
C ASP A 190 -21.49 0.56 12.02
N PHE A 191 -20.75 1.64 11.73
CA PHE A 191 -20.24 1.94 10.38
C PHE A 191 -19.08 1.05 9.92
N GLN A 192 -18.42 0.37 10.85
CA GLN A 192 -17.28 -0.53 10.58
C GLN A 192 -17.68 -1.86 9.91
N LYS A 193 -18.96 -2.11 9.66
CA LYS A 193 -19.48 -3.40 9.14
C LYS A 193 -20.03 -3.33 7.71
N HIS A 194 -19.76 -2.29 6.94
CA HIS A 194 -20.06 -2.36 5.51
C HIS A 194 -19.10 -3.35 4.84
N GLU A 195 -19.62 -4.49 4.39
CA GLU A 195 -18.92 -5.53 3.61
C GLU A 195 -18.17 -4.97 2.38
N TYR A 196 -18.55 -3.76 1.94
CA TYR A 196 -17.85 -3.03 0.89
C TYR A 196 -16.46 -2.52 1.32
N LEU A 197 -16.29 -2.01 2.54
CA LEU A 197 -15.01 -1.50 3.04
C LEU A 197 -14.07 -2.66 3.38
N PHE A 198 -12.76 -2.46 3.21
CA PHE A 198 -11.79 -3.38 3.80
C PHE A 198 -11.65 -3.12 5.30
N PRO A 199 -11.26 -4.13 6.10
CA PRO A 199 -10.90 -3.93 7.49
C PRO A 199 -9.84 -2.83 7.62
N GLU A 200 -9.97 -2.02 8.66
CA GLU A 200 -9.20 -0.81 8.87
C GLU A 200 -8.05 -1.06 9.86
N PHE A 201 -6.83 -0.68 9.47
CA PHE A 201 -5.60 -0.88 10.26
C PHE A 201 -4.66 0.31 10.08
N GLU A 202 -3.85 0.60 11.09
CA GLU A 202 -2.70 1.49 10.93
C GLU A 202 -1.58 0.78 10.17
N LEU A 203 -0.84 1.54 9.36
CA LEU A 203 0.34 1.06 8.65
C LEU A 203 1.59 1.67 9.27
N LEU A 204 2.19 0.95 10.23
CA LEU A 204 3.43 1.34 10.88
C LEU A 204 4.63 0.99 10.01
N THR A 205 5.68 1.79 10.11
CA THR A 205 6.85 1.65 9.25
C THR A 205 8.13 1.47 10.05
N GLU A 206 8.93 0.47 9.70
CA GLU A 206 10.25 0.21 10.31
C GLU A 206 11.34 0.08 9.24
N PRO A 207 12.59 0.53 9.50
CA PRO A 207 13.70 0.31 8.58
C PRO A 207 13.99 -1.18 8.36
N GLU A 208 14.27 -1.56 7.10
CA GLU A 208 14.74 -2.92 6.78
C GLU A 208 16.13 -3.15 7.38
N LYS A 209 16.27 -4.21 8.17
CA LYS A 209 17.53 -4.62 8.80
C LYS A 209 18.33 -5.49 7.82
N VAL A 210 19.59 -5.16 7.57
CA VAL A 210 20.53 -6.05 6.88
C VAL A 210 21.17 -6.97 7.92
N GLN A 211 21.07 -8.29 7.74
CA GLN A 211 21.97 -9.20 8.45
C GLN A 211 23.36 -9.04 7.84
N GLY A 212 24.31 -8.51 8.62
CA GLY A 212 25.72 -8.52 8.23
C GLY A 212 26.10 -9.96 7.94
N LYS A 213 26.71 -10.22 6.78
CA LYS A 213 27.43 -11.48 6.58
C LYS A 213 28.47 -11.55 7.69
N GLU A 214 28.25 -12.42 8.67
CA GLU A 214 29.37 -12.94 9.45
C GLU A 214 30.26 -13.65 8.43
N THR A 215 31.28 -12.96 7.93
CA THR A 215 32.41 -13.62 7.30
C THR A 215 32.90 -14.64 8.30
N PRO A 216 32.96 -15.95 7.97
CA PRO A 216 33.68 -16.88 8.80
C PRO A 216 35.07 -16.30 8.96
N SER A 217 35.43 -15.94 10.19
CA SER A 217 36.77 -15.47 10.50
C SER A 217 37.73 -16.54 9.99
N GLU A 218 38.58 -16.20 9.03
CA GLU A 218 39.74 -17.01 8.68
C GLU A 218 40.60 -17.13 9.94
N SER A 219 40.38 -18.20 10.71
CA SER A 219 41.35 -18.69 11.66
C SER A 219 42.41 -19.42 10.85
N ASP A 220 43.46 -18.67 10.53
CA ASP A 220 44.77 -19.15 10.13
C ASP A 220 45.30 -20.16 11.17
N ASP A 221 45.13 -21.46 10.93
CA ASP A 221 46.06 -22.49 11.39
C ASP A 221 45.73 -23.85 10.79
N THR A 222 46.48 -24.27 9.77
CA THR A 222 47.28 -25.52 9.72
C THR A 222 47.57 -25.96 8.28
N GLN A 223 48.65 -25.41 7.73
CA GLN A 223 49.46 -26.11 6.73
C GLN A 223 50.27 -27.22 7.42
N LYS A 224 49.86 -28.47 7.22
CA LYS A 224 50.65 -29.72 7.20
C LYS A 224 49.63 -30.87 7.12
N THR A 225 49.43 -31.52 6.00
CA THR A 225 50.27 -32.65 5.58
C THR A 225 49.86 -33.05 4.16
N LEU A 226 50.83 -33.10 3.25
CA LEU A 226 50.68 -33.68 1.91
C LEU A 226 50.99 -35.18 2.00
N GLU A 227 50.28 -35.98 1.18
CA GLU A 227 50.48 -37.41 0.88
C GLU A 227 50.06 -38.35 2.01
N SER A 228 49.05 -39.22 1.88
CA SER A 228 48.71 -40.10 0.77
C SER A 228 47.49 -40.92 1.19
N ILE A 229 46.52 -41.15 0.29
CA ILE A 229 45.76 -42.39 0.07
C ILE A 229 44.88 -42.14 -1.17
N THR A 230 45.02 -43.05 -2.12
CA THR A 230 44.36 -43.15 -3.41
C THR A 230 42.90 -43.58 -3.30
N GLU A 231 42.13 -43.27 -4.35
CA GLU A 231 40.98 -44.05 -4.88
C GLU A 231 39.78 -44.25 -3.93
N ASP A 232 38.73 -43.45 -4.10
CA ASP A 232 37.54 -43.83 -4.88
C ASP A 232 36.43 -42.78 -4.77
N GLY A 233 35.93 -42.35 -5.93
CA GLY A 233 34.58 -41.85 -6.20
C GLY A 233 34.03 -40.66 -5.41
N PHE A 234 34.24 -39.41 -5.87
CA PHE A 234 33.30 -38.28 -5.68
C PHE A 234 33.55 -37.15 -6.70
N ALA A 235 33.82 -37.48 -7.97
CA ALA A 235 34.01 -36.50 -9.05
C ALA A 235 32.78 -36.33 -9.96
N PHE A 236 31.62 -36.88 -9.55
CA PHE A 236 30.37 -36.82 -10.32
C PHE A 236 29.36 -35.77 -9.81
N GLU A 237 29.56 -35.18 -8.63
CA GLU A 237 28.57 -34.25 -8.05
C GLU A 237 28.76 -32.79 -8.50
N ASP A 238 29.98 -32.30 -8.76
CA ASP A 238 30.17 -30.89 -9.18
C ASP A 238 29.61 -30.58 -10.56
N ARG A 239 29.65 -31.53 -11.50
CA ARG A 239 29.06 -31.34 -12.84
C ARG A 239 27.55 -31.44 -12.83
N GLU A 240 26.96 -32.29 -12.01
CA GLU A 240 25.49 -32.35 -11.85
C GLU A 240 24.96 -31.16 -11.07
N LEU A 241 25.69 -30.65 -10.06
CA LEU A 241 25.36 -29.41 -9.34
C LEU A 241 25.51 -28.17 -10.23
N GLU A 242 26.53 -28.11 -11.09
CA GLU A 242 26.66 -27.07 -12.12
C GLU A 242 25.58 -27.20 -13.21
N GLU A 243 25.25 -28.40 -13.69
CA GLU A 243 24.15 -28.61 -14.65
C GLU A 243 22.77 -28.30 -14.04
N MET A 244 22.56 -28.60 -12.75
CA MET A 244 21.37 -28.18 -11.99
C MET A 244 21.30 -26.65 -11.81
N ALA A 245 22.44 -25.98 -11.58
CA ALA A 245 22.54 -24.52 -11.51
C ALA A 245 22.39 -23.84 -12.89
N MET A 246 22.69 -24.54 -13.98
CA MET A 246 22.50 -24.10 -15.36
C MET A 246 21.03 -24.17 -15.82
N HIS A 247 20.17 -24.90 -15.10
CA HIS A 247 18.74 -24.98 -15.36
C HIS A 247 17.86 -24.07 -14.50
N GLU A 248 18.44 -23.27 -13.57
CA GLU A 248 17.69 -22.20 -12.94
C GLU A 248 17.32 -21.13 -13.97
N THR A 249 16.04 -21.08 -14.31
CA THR A 249 15.49 -19.98 -15.08
C THR A 249 15.73 -18.65 -14.35
N GLU A 250 15.87 -17.57 -15.09
CA GLU A 250 15.95 -16.22 -14.52
C GLU A 250 14.77 -15.94 -13.56
N ASP A 251 13.60 -16.52 -13.86
CA ASP A 251 12.40 -16.44 -13.02
C ASP A 251 12.60 -17.07 -11.65
N SER A 252 13.17 -18.28 -11.60
CA SER A 252 13.47 -18.97 -10.33
C SER A 252 14.38 -18.13 -9.43
N ARG A 253 15.41 -17.49 -10.02
CA ARG A 253 16.33 -16.63 -9.27
C ARG A 253 15.66 -15.38 -8.72
N VAL A 254 14.82 -14.72 -9.52
CA VAL A 254 14.05 -13.55 -9.06
C VAL A 254 13.08 -13.94 -7.94
N PHE A 255 12.38 -15.06 -8.09
CA PHE A 255 11.45 -15.55 -7.09
C PHE A 255 12.14 -16.02 -5.79
N GLN A 256 13.29 -16.69 -5.88
CA GLN A 256 14.11 -17.02 -4.72
C GLN A 256 14.56 -15.76 -3.97
N LYS A 257 15.01 -14.73 -4.71
CA LYS A 257 15.38 -13.44 -4.10
C LYS A 257 14.18 -12.77 -3.41
N PHE A 258 13.00 -12.84 -4.02
CA PHE A 258 11.75 -12.40 -3.39
C PHE A 258 11.52 -13.14 -2.08
N LYS A 259 11.54 -14.48 -2.12
CA LYS A 259 11.33 -15.34 -0.94
C LYS A 259 12.30 -15.03 0.19
N GLN A 260 13.61 -15.06 -0.08
CA GLN A 260 14.65 -14.79 0.93
C GLN A 260 14.46 -13.43 1.61
N LYS A 261 14.09 -12.40 0.84
CA LYS A 261 13.80 -11.07 1.41
C LYS A 261 12.52 -11.04 2.24
N THR A 262 11.49 -11.76 1.82
CA THR A 262 10.23 -11.82 2.56
C THR A 262 10.27 -12.73 3.78
N GLU A 263 11.13 -13.76 3.79
CA GLU A 263 11.28 -14.71 4.90
C GLU A 263 11.83 -14.06 6.17
N LEU A 264 12.64 -13.01 6.01
CA LEU A 264 13.17 -12.24 7.15
C LEU A 264 12.05 -11.49 7.90
N GLU A 265 11.07 -10.98 7.17
CA GLU A 265 9.95 -10.21 7.73
C GLU A 265 8.65 -10.61 7.00
N PRO A 266 8.08 -11.80 7.30
CA PRO A 266 7.00 -12.40 6.52
C PRO A 266 5.65 -11.68 6.66
N HIS A 267 5.52 -10.77 7.63
CA HIS A 267 4.32 -9.97 7.86
C HIS A 267 4.37 -8.60 7.18
N GLN A 268 5.44 -8.28 6.44
CA GLN A 268 5.54 -6.99 5.74
C GLN A 268 4.45 -6.87 4.66
N VAL A 269 3.66 -5.79 4.70
CA VAL A 269 2.59 -5.51 3.73
C VAL A 269 2.95 -4.38 2.76
N LEU A 270 3.99 -3.61 3.07
CA LEU A 270 4.48 -2.50 2.26
C LEU A 270 6.02 -2.51 2.25
N ARG A 271 6.62 -2.08 1.15
CA ARG A 271 8.04 -1.68 1.13
C ARG A 271 8.16 -0.31 0.47
N TYR A 272 8.59 0.69 1.24
CA TYR A 272 8.78 2.06 0.80
C TYR A 272 10.26 2.31 0.49
N CYS A 273 10.56 2.77 -0.73
CA CYS A 273 11.90 3.15 -1.15
C CYS A 273 11.82 4.07 -2.37
N ARG A 274 11.64 5.37 -2.13
CA ARG A 274 11.54 6.35 -3.21
C ARG A 274 12.84 6.38 -4.02
N THR A 275 12.74 6.39 -5.35
CA THR A 275 13.87 6.25 -6.30
C THR A 275 14.57 4.88 -6.31
N GLY A 276 14.11 3.92 -5.51
CA GLY A 276 14.63 2.55 -5.51
C GLY A 276 14.02 1.68 -6.61
N SER A 277 14.03 0.37 -6.37
CA SER A 277 13.42 -0.63 -7.24
C SER A 277 12.49 -1.54 -6.47
N ALA A 278 11.42 -1.98 -7.10
CA ALA A 278 10.55 -2.98 -6.52
C ALA A 278 11.25 -4.35 -6.38
N LEU A 279 10.87 -5.10 -5.35
CA LEU A 279 11.11 -6.52 -5.19
C LEU A 279 10.03 -7.28 -5.97
N TRP A 280 10.41 -7.80 -7.13
CA TRP A 280 9.54 -8.51 -8.08
C TRP A 280 9.41 -9.99 -7.73
N VAL A 281 8.25 -10.57 -8.02
CA VAL A 281 7.97 -12.02 -7.83
C VAL A 281 8.39 -12.85 -9.04
N SER A 282 8.59 -12.22 -10.19
CA SER A 282 8.93 -12.86 -11.46
C SER A 282 9.88 -11.98 -12.28
N ALA A 283 10.71 -12.61 -13.12
CA ALA A 283 11.53 -11.92 -14.11
C ALA A 283 10.69 -11.38 -15.29
N GLN A 284 9.47 -11.88 -15.48
CA GLN A 284 8.55 -11.42 -16.53
C GLN A 284 7.72 -10.22 -16.05
N HIS A 285 7.24 -9.42 -17.01
CA HIS A 285 6.37 -8.28 -16.72
C HIS A 285 6.96 -7.25 -15.72
N ILE A 286 8.29 -7.10 -15.71
CA ILE A 286 8.95 -5.97 -15.04
C ILE A 286 8.86 -4.75 -15.98
N PRO A 287 8.35 -3.60 -15.51
CA PRO A 287 8.16 -2.43 -16.35
C PRO A 287 9.50 -1.82 -16.78
N LYS A 288 9.57 -1.35 -18.02
CA LYS A 288 10.63 -0.48 -18.52
C LYS A 288 10.18 0.98 -18.45
N ASP A 289 11.12 1.92 -18.54
CA ASP A 289 10.81 3.36 -18.48
C ASP A 289 9.72 3.81 -19.46
N LYS A 290 9.65 3.18 -20.64
CA LYS A 290 8.62 3.46 -21.66
C LYS A 290 7.21 2.96 -21.30
N ASP A 291 7.11 1.99 -20.41
CA ASP A 291 5.85 1.39 -19.99
C ASP A 291 5.21 2.21 -18.85
N ILE A 292 6.00 3.07 -18.20
CA ILE A 292 5.54 4.01 -17.19
C ILE A 292 5.18 5.34 -17.87
N PRO A 293 3.90 5.74 -17.88
CA PRO A 293 3.50 6.99 -18.51
C PRO A 293 4.11 8.20 -17.78
N ALA A 294 4.51 9.21 -18.54
CA ALA A 294 4.97 10.49 -17.98
C ALA A 294 3.86 11.17 -17.16
N CYS A 295 4.28 11.96 -16.17
CA CYS A 295 3.36 12.81 -15.43
C CYS A 295 2.77 13.88 -16.38
N PRO A 296 1.51 14.33 -16.20
CA PRO A 296 0.95 15.40 -17.03
C PRO A 296 1.71 16.74 -16.96
N CYS A 297 2.68 16.91 -16.06
CA CYS A 297 3.61 18.05 -16.06
C CYS A 297 4.81 17.92 -17.00
N GLY A 298 4.98 16.75 -17.62
CA GLY A 298 6.12 16.42 -18.48
C GLY A 298 7.26 15.69 -17.77
N ALA A 299 7.31 15.70 -16.44
CA ALA A 299 8.30 14.94 -15.68
C ALA A 299 8.04 13.43 -15.77
N LYS A 300 9.10 12.62 -15.63
CA LYS A 300 8.95 11.17 -15.49
C LYS A 300 8.30 10.80 -14.16
N ARG A 301 7.72 9.61 -14.10
CA ARG A 301 7.33 8.99 -12.83
C ARG A 301 8.42 8.02 -12.38
N ILE A 302 8.75 8.07 -11.10
CA ILE A 302 9.76 7.22 -10.46
C ILE A 302 9.09 6.28 -9.48
N PHE A 303 9.72 5.13 -9.22
CA PHE A 303 9.25 4.20 -8.20
C PHE A 303 9.21 4.88 -6.82
N GLU A 304 8.16 4.64 -6.06
CA GLU A 304 8.01 5.19 -4.72
C GLU A 304 7.86 4.12 -3.64
N PHE A 305 6.89 3.23 -3.79
CA PHE A 305 6.68 2.12 -2.86
C PHE A 305 6.04 0.94 -3.58
N GLN A 306 6.06 -0.22 -2.93
CA GLN A 306 5.28 -1.36 -3.35
C GLN A 306 4.38 -1.89 -2.24
N VAL A 307 3.24 -2.43 -2.66
CA VAL A 307 2.31 -3.18 -1.82
C VAL A 307 2.59 -4.66 -2.00
N MET A 308 2.79 -5.33 -0.88
CA MET A 308 3.15 -6.73 -0.83
C MET A 308 1.90 -7.64 -0.92
N PRO A 309 2.04 -8.88 -1.42
CA PRO A 309 0.94 -9.84 -1.51
C PRO A 309 0.42 -10.25 -0.13
N GLN A 310 1.26 -10.20 0.90
CA GLN A 310 0.92 -10.45 2.31
C GLN A 310 -0.28 -9.63 2.78
N LEU A 311 -0.50 -8.44 2.21
CA LEU A 311 -1.65 -7.60 2.56
C LEU A 311 -2.99 -8.32 2.31
N LEU A 312 -3.07 -9.18 1.28
CA LEU A 312 -4.29 -9.90 0.90
C LEU A 312 -4.90 -10.69 2.08
N ASN A 313 -4.05 -11.25 2.94
CA ASN A 313 -4.45 -12.02 4.13
C ASN A 313 -5.29 -11.20 5.11
N HIS A 314 -5.19 -9.87 5.07
CA HIS A 314 -5.89 -8.97 5.99
C HIS A 314 -7.16 -8.35 5.39
N LEU A 315 -7.35 -8.45 4.07
CA LEU A 315 -8.46 -7.78 3.38
C LEU A 315 -9.79 -8.55 3.43
N LYS A 316 -9.78 -9.79 3.91
CA LYS A 316 -10.96 -10.69 3.96
C LYS A 316 -11.63 -10.82 2.59
N VAL A 317 -10.83 -11.02 1.54
CA VAL A 317 -11.26 -11.06 0.13
C VAL A 317 -11.43 -12.48 -0.42
N ASP A 318 -11.36 -13.48 0.45
CA ASP A 318 -11.48 -14.89 0.09
C ASP A 318 -12.94 -15.27 -0.15
N GLY A 319 -13.32 -15.32 -1.43
CA GLY A 319 -14.62 -15.81 -1.90
C GLY A 319 -14.47 -17.07 -2.75
N PRO A 320 -15.43 -18.01 -2.71
CA PRO A 320 -15.32 -19.31 -3.39
C PRO A 320 -15.30 -19.27 -4.94
N HIS A 321 -15.46 -18.10 -5.58
CA HIS A 321 -15.60 -18.01 -7.04
C HIS A 321 -14.64 -17.06 -7.76
N ALA A 322 -13.76 -16.36 -7.03
CA ALA A 322 -12.55 -15.69 -7.51
C ALA A 322 -12.11 -14.72 -6.41
N SER A 323 -10.82 -14.71 -6.08
CA SER A 323 -10.23 -13.80 -5.09
C SER A 323 -9.57 -12.62 -5.79
N ILE A 324 -9.51 -11.51 -5.06
CA ILE A 324 -8.62 -10.40 -5.39
C ILE A 324 -7.19 -10.90 -5.16
N ASP A 325 -6.31 -10.80 -6.17
CA ASP A 325 -4.95 -11.32 -6.09
C ASP A 325 -3.94 -10.45 -6.87
N TRP A 326 -2.70 -10.43 -6.35
CA TRP A 326 -1.52 -9.82 -6.96
C TRP A 326 -0.25 -10.41 -6.34
N GLY A 327 0.84 -10.44 -7.11
CA GLY A 327 2.18 -10.76 -6.62
C GLY A 327 2.92 -9.54 -6.08
N THR A 328 2.86 -8.40 -6.77
CA THR A 328 3.34 -7.11 -6.24
C THR A 328 2.64 -5.95 -6.94
N LEU A 329 2.35 -4.88 -6.20
CA LEU A 329 1.84 -3.64 -6.77
C LEU A 329 2.89 -2.54 -6.60
N ALA A 330 3.53 -2.10 -7.68
CA ALA A 330 4.55 -1.06 -7.65
C ALA A 330 3.93 0.30 -8.00
N VAL A 331 4.05 1.27 -7.09
CA VAL A 331 3.51 2.63 -7.27
C VAL A 331 4.60 3.56 -7.77
N TYR A 332 4.27 4.31 -8.82
CA TYR A 332 5.15 5.28 -9.48
C TYR A 332 4.53 6.66 -9.41
N THR A 333 5.31 7.65 -8.97
CA THR A 333 4.83 9.03 -8.78
C THR A 333 5.73 10.04 -9.48
N CYS A 334 5.19 11.22 -9.76
CA CYS A 334 5.95 12.32 -10.34
C CYS A 334 7.27 12.60 -9.59
N GLU A 335 8.39 12.56 -10.31
CA GLU A 335 9.72 12.85 -9.76
C GLU A 335 9.79 14.22 -9.10
N ASP A 336 9.23 15.23 -9.76
CA ASP A 336 9.19 16.60 -9.25
C ASP A 336 8.17 16.77 -8.11
N SER A 337 7.26 15.83 -7.91
CA SER A 337 6.10 16.00 -7.03
C SER A 337 5.30 17.26 -7.40
N CYS A 338 4.94 17.40 -8.68
CA CYS A 338 4.20 18.56 -9.20
C CYS A 338 2.81 18.72 -8.55
N GLY A 339 2.28 19.94 -8.47
CA GLY A 339 0.92 20.19 -7.98
C GLY A 339 0.14 21.06 -8.94
N GLN A 340 -0.11 20.59 -10.17
CA GLN A 340 -0.61 21.33 -11.34
C GLN A 340 -2.00 21.99 -11.17
N GLY A 341 -2.24 22.76 -10.12
CA GLY A 341 -3.54 23.33 -9.76
C GLY A 341 -4.53 22.33 -9.16
N TYR A 342 -4.32 21.03 -9.34
CA TYR A 342 -5.15 19.99 -8.72
C TYR A 342 -4.69 19.65 -7.31
N ARG A 343 -5.65 19.45 -6.40
CA ARG A 343 -5.36 18.93 -5.05
C ARG A 343 -5.03 17.45 -5.06
N TYR A 344 -5.57 16.70 -6.02
CA TYR A 344 -5.30 15.29 -6.23
C TYR A 344 -4.77 15.04 -7.65
N SER A 345 -3.52 14.63 -7.75
CA SER A 345 -2.87 14.27 -9.01
C SER A 345 -2.92 12.76 -9.23
N SER A 346 -3.29 12.30 -10.43
CA SER A 346 -3.27 10.87 -10.76
C SER A 346 -1.83 10.38 -10.92
N GLU A 347 -1.52 9.32 -10.18
CA GLU A 347 -0.25 8.61 -10.26
C GLU A 347 -0.44 7.21 -10.84
N PHE A 348 0.65 6.49 -11.03
CA PHE A 348 0.64 5.23 -11.78
C PHE A 348 0.92 4.04 -10.85
N ILE A 349 0.31 2.90 -11.16
CA ILE A 349 0.51 1.65 -10.47
C ILE A 349 0.74 0.54 -11.47
N TRP A 350 1.73 -0.29 -11.21
CA TRP A 350 2.04 -1.48 -11.99
C TRP A 350 1.67 -2.71 -11.17
N LYS A 351 1.01 -3.68 -11.78
CA LYS A 351 0.62 -4.94 -11.15
C LYS A 351 1.42 -6.07 -11.78
N GLN A 352 2.12 -6.85 -10.97
CA GLN A 352 2.69 -8.13 -11.37
C GLN A 352 1.99 -9.24 -10.57
N ASP A 353 1.59 -10.31 -11.26
CA ASP A 353 1.03 -11.51 -10.64
C ASP A 353 2.11 -12.59 -10.45
N PHE A 354 1.84 -13.54 -9.56
CA PHE A 354 2.63 -14.77 -9.54
C PHE A 354 2.49 -15.51 -10.87
N THR A 355 3.60 -16.03 -11.38
CA THR A 355 3.58 -16.92 -12.54
C THR A 355 2.82 -18.19 -12.15
N GLY A 356 1.88 -18.61 -13.00
CA GLY A 356 0.90 -19.67 -12.70
C GLY A 356 1.44 -21.09 -12.63
N GLU A 357 2.65 -21.29 -12.11
CA GLU A 357 3.16 -22.60 -11.71
C GLU A 357 3.19 -22.66 -10.17
N LEU A 358 2.00 -22.75 -9.58
CA LEU A 358 1.89 -23.45 -8.31
C LEU A 358 2.04 -24.95 -8.65
N PRO A 359 3.04 -25.65 -8.06
CA PRO A 359 3.29 -27.07 -8.36
C PRO A 359 2.11 -27.98 -8.03
#